data_AF-A0A944GJG5-F1
#
_entry.id   AF-A0A944GJG5-F1
#
_cell.length_a   1.000
_cell.length_b   1.000
_cell.length_c   1.000
_cell.angle_alpha   90.00
_cell.angle_beta   90.00
_cell.angle_gamma   90.00
#
_symmetry.space_group_name_H-M   'P 1'
#
loop_
_entity.id
_entity.type
_entity.pdbx_description
1 polymer ?
#
loop_
_entity_poly.entity_id
_entity_poly.type
_entity_poly.pdbx_seq_one_letter_code
_entity_poly.pdbx_strand_id
1 'polypeptide(L)' 'FNKSNSEKDMSVSLKEVANLSYVELSDVGAYQYTDLWSKEIDVTSGAINARVAPHGVRVFRVKSI' A
#
# COMPACT_ATOMS: atom_id res chain seq x y z
N PHE A 1 -3.23 6.10 -6.15
CA PHE A 1 -4.17 6.58 -7.18
C PHE A 1 -3.37 6.95 -8.41
N ASN A 2 -3.67 6.35 -9.56
CA ASN A 2 -3.02 6.67 -10.82
C ASN A 2 -3.78 7.80 -11.51
N LYS A 3 -3.12 8.94 -11.73
CA LYS A 3 -3.71 10.12 -12.39
C LYS A 3 -3.42 10.20 -13.90
N SER A 4 -2.66 9.24 -14.44
CA SER A 4 -2.30 9.25 -15.86
C SER A 4 -3.32 8.48 -16.71
N ASN A 5 -3.21 8.70 -18.03
CA ASN A 5 -4.00 7.99 -19.04
C ASN A 5 -3.42 6.60 -19.40
N SER A 6 -2.40 6.13 -18.68
CA SER A 6 -1.72 4.85 -18.94
C SER A 6 -1.63 4.03 -17.67
N GLU A 7 -1.59 2.72 -17.80
CA GLU A 7 -1.31 1.84 -16.67
C GLU A 7 0.08 2.14 -16.08
N LYS A 8 0.22 2.00 -14.77
CA LYS A 8 1.47 2.31 -14.06
C LYS A 8 1.71 1.35 -12.91
N ASP A 9 2.96 0.92 -12.76
CA ASP A 9 3.45 0.30 -11.53
C ASP A 9 3.70 1.40 -10.49
N MET A 10 2.98 1.30 -9.37
CA MET A 10 3.08 2.21 -8.24
C MET A 10 3.64 1.47 -7.03
N SER A 11 4.55 2.12 -6.30
CA SER A 11 5.13 1.61 -5.08
C SER A 11 4.87 2.60 -3.94
N VAL A 12 4.49 2.07 -2.77
CA VAL A 12 4.29 2.86 -1.54
C VAL A 12 5.10 2.23 -0.42
N SER A 13 6.05 2.99 0.14
CA SER A 13 6.84 2.59 1.31
C SER A 13 5.99 2.68 2.58
N LEU A 14 5.81 1.56 3.27
CA LEU A 14 5.06 1.52 4.53
C LEU A 14 5.85 2.12 5.68
N LYS A 15 7.18 2.12 5.61
CA LYS A 15 8.03 2.84 6.56
C LYS A 15 7.84 4.35 6.45
N GLU A 16 7.74 4.89 5.24
CA GLU A 16 7.45 6.31 5.05
C GLU A 16 6.04 6.65 5.54
N VAL A 17 5.06 5.77 5.30
CA VAL A 17 3.69 5.92 5.80
C VAL A 17 3.64 5.89 7.33
N ALA A 18 4.37 4.98 7.97
CA ALA A 18 4.45 4.89 9.44
C ALA A 18 5.10 6.13 10.08
N ASN A 19 5.95 6.85 9.35
CA ASN A 19 6.56 8.10 9.81
C ASN A 19 5.64 9.33 9.67
N LEU A 20 4.44 9.19 9.09
CA LEU A 20 3.47 10.27 9.00
C LEU A 20 2.81 10.47 10.37
N SER A 21 2.88 11.69 10.90
CA SER A 21 2.40 12.03 12.26
C SER A 21 0.90 11.79 12.50
N TYR A 22 0.12 11.64 11.43
CA TYR A 22 -1.32 11.39 11.46
C TYR A 22 -1.69 9.92 11.18
N VAL A 23 -0.72 9.03 11.07
CA VAL A 23 -0.92 7.61 10.84
C VAL A 23 -0.51 6.83 12.08
N GLU A 24 -1.45 6.08 12.65
CA GLU A 24 -1.16 5.17 13.76
C GLU A 24 -0.71 3.80 13.21
N LEU A 25 0.54 3.74 12.75
CA LEU A 25 1.18 2.53 12.25
C LEU A 25 2.58 2.42 12.84
N SER A 26 2.88 1.32 13.53
CA SER A 26 4.18 1.10 14.15
C SER A 26 5.22 0.65 13.13
N ASP A 27 6.45 1.19 13.19
CA ASP A 27 7.58 0.74 12.37
C ASP A 27 8.20 -0.56 12.93
N VAL A 28 7.51 -1.68 12.72
CA VAL A 28 7.88 -3.00 13.28
C VAL A 28 8.60 -3.92 12.29
N GLY A 29 8.95 -3.42 11.10
CA GLY A 29 9.69 -4.17 10.09
C GLY A 29 8.88 -5.22 9.30
N ALA A 30 7.64 -5.52 9.70
CA ALA A 30 6.72 -6.36 8.94
C ALA A 30 5.29 -5.83 9.01
N TYR A 31 4.58 -5.91 7.89
CA TYR A 31 3.21 -5.40 7.75
C TYR A 31 2.36 -6.43 7.03
N GLN A 32 1.18 -6.70 7.58
CA GLN A 32 0.14 -7.40 6.84
C GLN A 32 -0.71 -6.36 6.11
N TYR A 33 -0.97 -6.58 4.83
CA TYR A 33 -1.90 -5.76 4.06
C TYR A 33 -2.99 -6.60 3.39
N THR A 34 -4.16 -5.99 3.22
CA THR A 34 -5.31 -6.59 2.53
C THR A 34 -5.70 -5.68 1.38
N ASP A 35 -5.72 -6.21 0.16
CA ASP A 35 -6.32 -5.51 -0.98
C ASP A 35 -7.84 -5.47 -0.78
N LEU A 36 -8.40 -4.27 -0.69
CA LEU A 36 -9.83 -4.11 -0.39
C LEU A 36 -10.74 -4.45 -1.57
N TRP A 37 -10.20 -4.56 -2.77
CA TRP A 37 -10.93 -4.98 -3.97
C TRP A 37 -10.89 -6.49 -4.15
N SER A 38 -9.71 -7.12 -4.18
CA SER A 38 -9.59 -8.57 -4.38
C SER A 38 -9.82 -9.39 -3.11
N LYS A 39 -9.73 -8.75 -1.93
CA LYS A 39 -9.74 -9.38 -0.59
C LYS A 39 -8.54 -10.27 -0.30
N GLU A 40 -7.52 -10.25 -1.17
CA GLU A 40 -6.28 -10.97 -0.95
C GLU A 40 -5.49 -10.35 0.21
N ILE A 41 -4.78 -11.21 0.94
CA ILE A 41 -3.99 -10.85 2.12
C ILE A 41 -2.56 -11.29 1.86
N ASP A 42 -1.62 -10.41 2.18
CA ASP A 42 -0.19 -10.67 2.03
C ASP A 42 0.62 -9.91 3.08
N VAL A 43 1.92 -10.20 3.16
CA VAL A 43 2.86 -9.63 4.13
C VAL A 43 4.07 -9.04 3.41
N THR A 44 4.51 -7.87 3.85
CA THR A 44 5.70 -7.19 3.31
C THR A 44 6.48 -6.51 4.44
N SER A 45 7.79 -6.37 4.28
CA SER A 45 8.67 -5.66 5.23
C SER A 45 9.01 -4.23 4.81
N GLY A 46 8.54 -3.78 3.64
CA GLY A 46 8.99 -2.50 3.09
C GLY A 46 7.89 -1.75 2.35
N ALA A 47 7.50 -2.23 1.19
CA ALA A 47 6.59 -1.52 0.30
C ALA A 47 5.50 -2.44 -0.25
N ILE A 48 4.37 -1.82 -0.60
CA ILE A 48 3.32 -2.44 -1.41
C ILE A 48 3.54 -1.98 -2.86
N ASN A 49 3.68 -2.94 -3.77
CA ASN A 49 3.79 -2.69 -5.20
C ASN A 49 2.49 -3.11 -5.87
N ALA A 50 1.92 -2.24 -6.69
CA ALA A 50 0.69 -2.54 -7.40
C ALA A 50 0.68 -1.92 -8.79
N ARG A 51 0.21 -2.72 -9.75
CA ARG A 51 -0.13 -2.25 -11.09
C ARG A 51 -1.51 -1.60 -11.04
N VAL A 52 -1.60 -0.36 -11.51
CA VAL A 52 -2.81 0.47 -11.41
C VAL A 52 -3.20 0.98 -12.79
N ALA A 53 -4.42 0.64 -13.20
CA ALA A 53 -5.02 1.09 -14.47
C ALA A 53 -5.08 2.63 -14.60
N PRO A 54 -5.23 3.18 -15.82
CA PRO A 54 -5.45 4.61 -16.04
C PRO A 54 -6.60 5.13 -15.17
N HIS A 55 -6.40 6.26 -14.49
CA HIS A 55 -7.38 6.84 -13.55
C HIS A 55 -7.88 5.87 -12.46
N GLY A 56 -7.15 4.79 -12.21
CA GLY A 56 -7.52 3.74 -11.28
C GLY A 56 -6.97 3.96 -9.87
N VAL A 57 -7.56 3.27 -8.90
CA VAL A 57 -7.09 3.24 -7.50
C VAL A 57 -7.02 1.81 -6.99
N ARG A 58 -5.90 1.48 -6.33
CA ARG A 58 -5.78 0.31 -5.46
C ARG A 58 -5.83 0.80 -4.02
N VAL A 59 -6.61 0.13 -3.19
CA VAL A 59 -6.82 0.50 -1.79
C VAL A 59 -6.45 -0.68 -0.92
N PHE A 60 -5.58 -0.44 0.06
CA PHE A 60 -5.07 -1.46 0.95
C PHE A 60 -5.37 -1.07 2.40
N ARG A 61 -5.84 -2.02 3.20
CA ARG A 61 -5.83 -1.89 4.66
C ARG A 61 -4.54 -2.52 5.18
N VAL A 62 -3.77 -1.76 5.96
CA VAL A 62 -2.46 -2.18 6.47
C VAL A 62 -2.51 -2.25 8.00
N LYS A 63 -1.84 -3.24 8.58
CA LYS A 63 -1.57 -3.32 10.01
C LYS A 63 -0.14 -3.80 10.25
N SER A 64 0.48 -3.31 11.33
CA SER A 64 1.70 -3.88 11.89
C SER A 64 1.41 -5.29 12.44
N ILE A 65 2.41 -6.16 12.41
CA ILE A 65 2.37 -7.53 12.95
C ILE A 65 3.60 -7.82 13.80
#